data_AF-A0A0C2N7E2-F1
#
_entry.id   AF-A0A0C2N7E2-F1
#
_cell.length_a   1.000
_cell.length_b   1.000
_cell.length_c   1.000
_cell.angle_alpha   90.00
_cell.angle_beta   90.00
_cell.angle_gamma   90.00
#
_symmetry.space_group_name_H-M   'P 1'
#
loop_
_entity.id
_entity.type
_entity.pdbx_description
1 polymer ?
#
loop_
_entity_poly.entity_id
_entity_poly.type
_entity_poly.pdbx_seq_one_letter_code
_entity_poly.pdbx_strand_id
1 'polypeptide(L)'
;MTDENQVLQEADLIEVIENQLEDRNPVKVTETLMRLRMSGTSRDDAVAMMACAVSIEIFDVMKNGGEFNLKRYSEHLDSLPDLYFMEGE
;
A
#
# COMPACT_ATOMS: atom_id res chain seq x y z
N MET A 1 -7.11 -23.70 16.27
CA MET A 1 -6.24 -24.12 15.14
C MET A 1 -6.21 -22.94 14.22
N THR A 2 -5.08 -22.25 14.19
CA THR A 2 -4.90 -20.97 13.50
C THR A 2 -4.92 -21.26 12.00
N ASP A 3 -5.87 -20.69 11.26
CA ASP A 3 -5.96 -20.88 9.82
C ASP A 3 -4.67 -20.41 9.13
N GLU A 4 -3.83 -21.36 8.71
CA GLU A 4 -2.54 -21.17 8.03
C GLU A 4 -2.69 -20.63 6.60
N ASN A 5 -3.77 -19.91 6.31
CA ASN A 5 -4.07 -19.37 4.99
C ASN A 5 -4.97 -18.12 5.11
N GLN A 6 -4.59 -17.16 5.96
CA GLN A 6 -5.22 -15.84 5.94
C GLN A 6 -4.95 -15.19 4.58
N VAL A 7 -5.94 -15.29 3.69
CA VAL A 7 -5.98 -14.52 2.45
C VAL A 7 -6.26 -13.08 2.86
N LEU A 8 -5.26 -12.21 2.73
CA LEU A 8 -5.51 -10.78 2.90
C LEU A 8 -6.49 -10.31 1.83
N GLN A 9 -7.58 -9.72 2.26
CA GLN A 9 -8.58 -9.14 1.38
C GLN A 9 -8.19 -7.70 1.05
N GLU A 10 -8.76 -7.18 -0.04
CA GLU A 10 -8.61 -5.77 -0.41
C GLU A 10 -9.03 -4.83 0.74
N ALA A 11 -10.09 -5.18 1.46
CA ALA A 11 -10.58 -4.42 2.61
C ALA A 11 -9.51 -4.30 3.73
N ASP A 12 -8.75 -5.37 3.98
CA ASP A 12 -7.68 -5.36 4.99
C ASP A 12 -6.53 -4.43 4.56
N LEU A 13 -6.18 -4.43 3.27
CA LEU A 13 -5.16 -3.54 2.71
C LEU A 13 -5.59 -2.08 2.76
N ILE A 14 -6.85 -1.80 2.45
CA ILE A 14 -7.43 -0.45 2.58
C ILE A 14 -7.38 -0.01 4.04
N GLU A 15 -7.76 -0.86 4.99
CA GLU A 15 -7.68 -0.55 6.42
C GLU A 15 -6.23 -0.22 6.85
N VAL A 16 -5.24 -0.93 6.34
CA VAL A 16 -3.82 -0.59 6.58
C VAL A 16 -3.49 0.82 6.10
N ILE A 17 -3.94 1.20 4.90
CA ILE A 17 -3.71 2.55 4.37
C ILE A 17 -4.44 3.61 5.21
N GLU A 18 -5.68 3.34 5.62
CA GLU A 18 -6.44 4.26 6.48
C GLU A 18 -5.74 4.48 7.83
N ASN A 19 -5.26 3.41 8.46
CA ASN A 19 -4.49 3.49 9.70
C ASN A 19 -3.19 4.29 9.50
N GLN A 20 -2.46 4.05 8.41
CA GLN A 20 -1.25 4.83 8.08
C GLN A 20 -1.55 6.32 7.86
N LEU A 21 -2.70 6.65 7.27
CA LEU A 21 -3.15 8.04 7.06
C LEU A 21 -3.58 8.70 8.36
N GLU A 22 -4.27 7.98 9.25
CA GLU A 22 -4.65 8.44 10.59
C GLU A 22 -3.40 8.75 11.43
N ASP A 23 -2.45 7.81 11.45
CA ASP A 23 -1.19 7.92 12.18
C ASP A 23 -0.18 8.86 11.51
N ARG A 24 -0.42 9.21 10.24
CA ARG A 24 0.51 9.96 9.36
C ARG A 24 1.88 9.31 9.29
N ASN A 25 1.90 7.97 9.27
CA ASN A 25 3.12 7.18 9.33
C ASN A 25 3.09 6.03 8.30
N PRO A 26 4.06 5.97 7.37
CA PRO A 26 5.07 6.99 7.10
C PRO A 26 4.46 8.30 6.59
N VAL A 27 5.11 9.44 6.83
CA VAL A 27 4.67 10.77 6.34
C VAL A 27 4.33 10.73 4.83
N LYS A 28 5.07 9.90 4.09
CA LYS A 28 4.90 9.62 2.67
C LYS A 28 3.46 9.28 2.27
N VAL A 29 2.70 8.58 3.11
CA VAL A 29 1.30 8.20 2.79
C VAL A 29 0.39 9.41 2.65
N THR A 30 0.61 10.42 3.49
CA THR A 30 -0.16 11.67 3.46
C THR A 30 0.23 12.49 2.22
N GLU A 31 1.52 12.57 1.93
CA GLU A 31 2.03 13.26 0.73
C GLU A 31 1.49 12.63 -0.56
N THR A 32 1.48 11.30 -0.64
CA THR A 32 0.97 10.56 -1.78
C THR A 32 -0.53 10.76 -1.97
N LEU A 33 -1.33 10.68 -0.89
CA LEU A 33 -2.76 10.95 -0.99
C LEU A 33 -3.03 12.38 -1.49
N MET A 34 -2.30 13.38 -0.96
CA MET A 34 -2.43 14.76 -1.43
C MET A 34 -2.06 14.89 -2.90
N ARG A 35 -0.93 14.31 -3.33
CA ARG A 35 -0.46 14.35 -4.72
C ARG A 35 -1.51 13.79 -5.69
N LEU A 36 -2.01 12.59 -5.40
CA LEU A 36 -3.01 11.89 -6.24
C LEU A 36 -4.31 12.69 -6.34
N ARG A 37 -4.79 13.23 -5.22
CA ARG A 37 -6.01 14.05 -5.21
C ARG A 37 -5.84 15.37 -5.98
N MET A 38 -4.66 16.00 -5.90
CA MET A 38 -4.37 17.20 -6.68
C MET A 38 -4.29 16.93 -8.19
N SER A 39 -3.93 15.72 -8.61
CA SER A 39 -3.97 15.30 -10.02
C SER A 39 -5.36 14.86 -10.51
N GLY A 40 -6.39 14.92 -9.67
CA GLY A 40 -7.76 14.60 -10.03
C GLY A 40 -8.22 13.18 -9.72
N THR A 41 -7.37 12.36 -9.07
CA THR A 41 -7.77 11.04 -8.58
C THR A 41 -8.74 11.19 -7.40
N SER A 42 -9.81 10.38 -7.38
CA SER A 42 -10.70 10.33 -6.22
C SER A 42 -9.95 9.84 -4.98
N ARG A 43 -10.46 10.13 -3.78
CA ARG A 43 -9.82 9.64 -2.54
C ARG A 43 -9.82 8.11 -2.51
N ASP A 44 -10.94 7.51 -2.89
CA ASP A 44 -11.14 6.07 -2.82
C ASP A 44 -10.22 5.35 -3.82
N ASP A 45 -10.11 5.85 -5.06
CA ASP A 45 -9.16 5.31 -6.04
C ASP A 45 -7.70 5.51 -5.59
N ALA A 46 -7.37 6.65 -4.98
CA ALA A 46 -6.03 6.90 -4.46
C ALA A 46 -5.68 5.90 -3.35
N VAL A 47 -6.60 5.65 -2.41
CA VAL A 47 -6.42 4.67 -1.33
C VAL A 47 -6.32 3.26 -1.90
N ALA A 48 -7.13 2.89 -2.89
CA ALA A 48 -7.03 1.59 -3.56
C ALA A 48 -5.66 1.40 -4.25
N MET A 49 -5.13 2.41 -4.93
CA MET A 49 -3.79 2.36 -5.52
C MET A 49 -2.68 2.26 -4.46
N MET A 50 -2.83 2.97 -3.34
CA MET A 50 -1.91 2.84 -2.20
C MET A 50 -1.99 1.44 -1.57
N ALA A 51 -3.17 0.84 -1.52
CA ALA A 51 -3.39 -0.53 -1.07
C ALA A 51 -2.66 -1.55 -1.99
N CYS A 52 -2.63 -1.32 -3.30
CA CYS A 52 -1.79 -2.09 -4.22
C CYS A 52 -0.29 -1.95 -3.92
N ALA A 53 0.18 -0.76 -3.53
CA ALA A 53 1.59 -0.55 -3.20
C ALA A 53 2.01 -1.27 -1.91
N VAL A 54 1.17 -1.25 -0.87
CA VAL A 54 1.47 -1.90 0.42
C VAL A 54 1.33 -3.43 0.37
N SER A 55 0.49 -3.95 -0.53
CA SER A 55 0.26 -5.39 -0.67
C SER A 55 1.53 -6.17 -1.01
N ILE A 56 2.45 -5.57 -1.77
CA ILE A 56 3.75 -6.17 -2.12
C ILE A 56 4.57 -6.45 -0.87
N GLU A 57 4.64 -5.48 0.05
CA GLU A 57 5.38 -5.65 1.31
C GLU A 57 4.69 -6.65 2.24
N ILE A 58 3.36 -6.57 2.36
CA ILE A 58 2.61 -7.48 3.22
C ILE A 58 2.75 -8.92 2.71
N PHE A 59 2.66 -9.13 1.39
CA PHE A 59 2.87 -10.43 0.78
C PHE A 59 4.29 -10.95 1.02
N ASP A 60 5.32 -10.11 0.86
CA ASP A 60 6.72 -10.50 1.11
C ASP A 60 6.96 -10.89 2.57
N VAL A 61 6.42 -10.12 3.52
CA VAL A 61 6.47 -10.42 4.95
C VAL A 61 5.75 -11.74 5.26
N MET A 62 4.54 -11.94 4.75
CA MET A 62 3.74 -13.12 5.04
C MET A 62 4.24 -14.39 4.37
N LYS A 63 4.67 -14.29 3.10
CA LYS A 63 5.00 -15.45 2.27
C LYS A 63 6.46 -15.84 2.37
N ASN A 64 7.35 -14.85 2.35
CA ASN A 64 8.80 -15.06 2.31
C ASN A 64 9.45 -14.90 3.70
N GLY A 65 8.69 -14.49 4.71
CA GLY A 65 9.22 -14.21 6.05
C GLY A 65 10.16 -13.01 6.07
N GLY A 66 10.03 -12.11 5.09
CA GLY A 66 10.82 -10.88 5.00
C GLY A 66 10.46 -9.86 6.08
N GLU A 67 11.24 -8.79 6.13
CA GLU A 67 10.90 -7.59 6.90
C GLU A 67 10.22 -6.57 5.98
N PHE A 68 9.30 -5.77 6.53
CA PHE A 68 8.62 -4.72 5.77
C PHE A 68 9.64 -3.70 5.24
N ASN A 69 9.78 -3.58 3.92
CA ASN A 69 10.77 -2.70 3.32
C ASN A 69 10.17 -1.30 3.09
N LEU A 70 10.35 -0.43 4.09
CA LEU A 70 9.84 0.94 4.03
C LEU A 70 10.38 1.74 2.84
N LYS A 71 11.62 1.49 2.40
CA LYS A 71 12.22 2.17 1.25
C LYS A 71 11.51 1.77 -0.05
N ARG A 72 11.36 0.47 -0.29
CA ARG A 72 10.66 -0.07 -1.47
C ARG A 72 9.20 0.38 -1.48
N TYR A 73 8.51 0.32 -0.34
CA TYR A 73 7.15 0.85 -0.22
C TYR A 73 7.05 2.34 -0.58
N SER A 74 7.99 3.15 -0.09
CA SER A 74 8.01 4.59 -0.39
C SER A 74 8.26 4.88 -1.87
N GLU A 75 9.06 4.06 -2.54
CA GLU A 75 9.31 4.15 -3.99
C GLU A 75 8.04 3.81 -4.77
N HIS A 76 7.31 2.73 -4.41
CA HIS A 76 6.02 2.40 -5.02
C HIS A 76 4.95 3.48 -4.79
N LEU A 77 4.93 4.10 -3.60
CA LEU A 77 4.05 5.22 -3.34
C LEU A 77 4.36 6.43 -4.22
N ASP A 78 5.62 6.68 -4.60
CA ASP A 78 6.00 7.76 -5.51
C ASP A 78 5.61 7.50 -6.96
N SER A 79 5.62 6.23 -7.36
CA SER A 79 5.21 5.75 -8.69
C SER A 79 3.75 6.05 -9.03
N LEU A 80 2.88 6.08 -8.01
CA LEU A 80 1.45 6.28 -8.22
C LEU A 80 1.13 7.61 -8.92
N PRO A 81 0.21 7.63 -9.89
CA PRO A 81 -0.80 6.59 -10.17
C PRO A 81 -0.34 5.47 -11.11
N ASP A 82 0.92 5.47 -11.56
CA ASP A 82 1.45 4.40 -12.39
C ASP A 82 1.73 3.16 -11.53
N LEU A 83 1.24 2.01 -12.00
CA LEU A 83 1.30 0.71 -11.34
C LEU A 83 2.35 -0.21 -11.97
N TYR A 84 3.31 0.32 -12.73
CA TYR A 84 4.39 -0.44 -13.37
C TYR A 84 5.16 -1.39 -12.43
N PHE A 85 5.21 -1.08 -11.13
CA PHE A 85 5.81 -1.96 -10.12
C PHE A 85 5.05 -3.28 -9.91
N MET A 86 3.80 -3.38 -10.39
CA MET A 86 3.03 -4.63 -10.39
C MET A 86 3.25 -5.50 -11.63
N GLU A 87 3.91 -4.98 -12.68
CA GLU A 87 4.13 -5.71 -13.93
C GLU A 87 5.33 -6.67 -13.88
N GLY A 88 6.05 -6.73 -12.75
CA GLY A 88 7.29 -7.48 -12.60
C GLY A 88 7.27 -8.46 -11.43
N GLU A 89 6.50 -9.53 -11.54
CA GLU A 89 6.66 -10.80 -10.78
C GLU A 89 6.78 -11.98 -11.75
#